data_AF-A0A920KRL6-F1
#
_entry.id   AF-A0A920KRL6-F1
#
_cell.length_a   1.000
_cell.length_b   1.000
_cell.length_c   1.000
_cell.angle_alpha   90.00
_cell.angle_beta   90.00
_cell.angle_gamma   90.00
#
_symmetry.space_group_name_H-M   'P 1'
#
loop_
_entity.id
_entity.type
_entity.pdbx_description
1 polymer ?
#
loop_
_entity_poly.entity_id
_entity_poly.type
_entity_poly.pdbx_seq_one_letter_code
_entity_poly.pdbx_strand_id
1 'polypeptide(L)'
;MFNGSKDDLKKTDITQPAIFIHSYVCYELGKVRRPDAYAGHSLGEFTALVCSGSLSFEDGLGLVLERARAMNSACSESDSTMAAILGLEDDLVKKYVKILMILILQILIVRSSSYIWIF
;
A
#
# COMPACT_ATOMS: atom_id res chain seq x y z
N MET A 1 13.85 20.21 -8.28
CA MET A 1 13.57 18.76 -8.05
C MET A 1 13.30 18.42 -6.58
N PHE A 2 13.62 19.26 -5.59
CA PHE A 2 13.32 19.05 -4.16
C PHE A 2 12.37 20.10 -3.58
N ASN A 3 11.52 20.69 -4.43
CA ASN A 3 10.55 21.70 -4.01
C ASN A 3 9.18 21.03 -3.92
N GLY A 4 8.41 21.34 -2.88
CA GLY A 4 7.08 20.79 -2.66
C GLY A 4 6.62 21.01 -1.23
N SER A 5 5.31 21.05 -1.02
CA SER A 5 4.70 21.18 0.30
C SER A 5 4.57 19.83 1.01
N LYS A 6 4.27 19.85 2.32
CA LYS A 6 3.87 18.64 3.05
C LYS A 6 2.62 17.98 2.47
N ASP A 7 1.75 18.73 1.82
CA ASP A 7 0.53 18.20 1.23
C ASP A 7 0.80 17.54 -0.13
N ASP A 8 1.80 18.01 -0.88
CA ASP A 8 2.25 17.32 -2.10
C ASP A 8 2.77 15.91 -1.78
N LEU A 9 3.45 15.74 -0.64
CA LEU A 9 3.91 14.42 -0.16
C LEU A 9 2.77 13.46 0.20
N LYS A 10 1.53 13.93 0.35
CA LYS A 10 0.37 13.07 0.61
C LYS A 10 -0.31 12.58 -0.67
N LYS A 11 0.05 13.14 -1.84
CA LYS A 11 -0.51 12.71 -3.12
C LYS A 11 0.06 11.35 -3.49
N THR A 12 -0.82 10.41 -3.82
CA THR A 12 -0.48 9.00 -4.03
C THR A 12 0.63 8.80 -5.06
N ASP A 13 0.63 9.59 -6.13
CA ASP A 13 1.64 9.60 -7.20
C ASP A 13 3.05 10.01 -6.71
N ILE A 14 3.13 10.76 -5.62
CA ILE A 14 4.39 11.15 -4.95
C ILE A 14 4.73 10.21 -3.79
N THR A 15 3.76 9.89 -2.94
CA THR A 15 3.99 9.12 -1.71
C THR A 15 4.48 7.70 -2.02
N GLN A 16 3.91 7.03 -3.02
CA GLN A 16 4.29 5.66 -3.33
C GLN A 16 5.75 5.49 -3.77
N PRO A 17 6.26 6.23 -4.79
CA PRO A 17 7.67 6.13 -5.16
C PRO A 17 8.59 6.58 -4.03
N ALA A 18 8.21 7.60 -3.25
CA ALA A 18 8.99 8.04 -2.10
C ALA A 18 9.15 6.93 -1.04
N ILE A 19 8.06 6.25 -0.67
CA ILE A 19 8.09 5.13 0.28
C ILE A 19 8.89 3.95 -0.27
N PHE A 20 8.73 3.62 -1.56
CA PHE A 20 9.48 2.53 -2.20
C PHE A 20 10.99 2.79 -2.14
N ILE A 21 11.45 3.97 -2.57
CA ILE A 21 12.86 4.36 -2.55
C ILE A 21 13.39 4.36 -1.12
N HIS A 22 12.66 4.98 -0.18
CA HIS A 22 13.05 5.02 1.22
C HIS A 22 13.22 3.61 1.80
N SER A 23 12.25 2.71 1.56
CA SER A 23 12.28 1.34 2.07
C SER A 23 13.44 0.54 1.47
N TYR A 24 13.69 0.69 0.18
CA TYR A 24 14.83 0.07 -0.49
C TYR A 24 16.17 0.54 0.08
N VAL A 25 16.35 1.85 0.28
CA VAL A 25 17.56 2.41 0.89
C VAL A 25 17.74 1.92 2.33
N CYS A 26 16.67 1.83 3.11
CA CYS A 26 16.73 1.25 4.46
C CYS A 26 17.20 -0.20 4.45
N TYR A 27 16.77 -1.01 3.47
CA TYR A 27 17.25 -2.38 3.30
C TYR A 27 18.74 -2.39 2.91
N GLU A 28 19.14 -1.58 1.93
CA GLU A 28 20.52 -1.52 1.45
C GLU A 28 21.53 -1.02 2.50
N LEU A 29 21.10 -0.15 3.41
CA LEU A 29 21.91 0.31 4.55
C LEU A 29 21.77 -0.59 5.79
N GLY A 30 20.87 -1.56 5.74
CA GLY A 30 20.56 -2.48 6.83
C GLY A 30 21.70 -3.47 7.12
N LYS A 31 21.67 -4.02 8.33
CA LYS A 31 22.61 -5.06 8.79
C LYS A 31 22.21 -6.46 8.32
N VAL A 32 20.90 -6.71 8.16
CA VAL A 32 20.39 -7.99 7.67
C VAL A 32 20.63 -8.04 6.17
N ARG A 33 21.44 -9.00 5.73
CA ARG A 33 21.72 -9.26 4.32
C ARG A 33 21.22 -10.67 4.01
N ARG A 34 20.47 -10.82 2.92
CA ARG A 34 19.98 -12.12 2.42
C ARG A 34 19.19 -12.93 3.45
N PRO A 35 18.05 -12.43 3.96
CA PRO A 35 17.12 -13.26 4.72
C PRO A 35 16.59 -14.43 3.87
N ASP A 36 16.11 -15.48 4.53
CA ASP A 36 15.51 -16.65 3.86
C ASP A 36 14.17 -16.34 3.18
N ALA A 37 13.49 -15.27 3.60
CA ALA A 37 12.20 -14.84 3.04
C ALA A 37 12.06 -13.31 3.04
N TYR A 38 11.30 -12.81 2.06
CA TYR A 38 10.95 -11.40 1.89
C TYR A 38 9.44 -11.27 1.80
N ALA A 39 8.87 -10.29 2.48
CA ALA A 39 7.45 -10.00 2.42
C ALA A 39 7.23 -8.50 2.57
N GLY A 40 6.19 -8.00 1.89
CA GLY A 40 5.79 -6.61 1.98
C GLY A 40 4.30 -6.47 1.77
N HIS A 41 3.69 -5.53 2.47
CA HIS A 41 2.24 -5.34 2.43
C HIS A 41 1.88 -4.24 1.42
N SER A 42 1.01 -4.56 0.45
CA SER A 42 0.57 -3.62 -0.58
C SER A 42 1.76 -3.04 -1.34
N LEU A 43 2.03 -1.74 -1.25
CA LEU A 43 3.22 -1.11 -1.84
C LEU A 43 4.54 -1.78 -1.43
N GLY A 44 4.64 -2.29 -0.19
CA GLY A 44 5.86 -2.92 0.30
C GLY A 44 6.25 -4.19 -0.45
N GLU A 45 5.31 -4.84 -1.15
CA GLU A 45 5.56 -6.06 -1.93
C GLU A 45 6.57 -5.78 -3.05
N PHE A 46 6.49 -4.62 -3.70
CA PHE A 46 7.47 -4.19 -4.72
C PHE A 46 8.87 -4.07 -4.13
N THR A 47 9.00 -3.46 -2.94
CA THR A 47 10.30 -3.38 -2.26
C THR A 47 10.80 -4.79 -1.92
N ALA A 48 9.94 -5.68 -1.42
CA ALA A 48 10.32 -7.06 -1.11
C ALA A 48 10.84 -7.82 -2.34
N LEU A 49 10.16 -7.69 -3.49
CA LEU A 49 10.56 -8.31 -4.76
C LEU A 49 11.88 -7.77 -5.32
N VAL A 50 12.16 -6.48 -5.12
CA VAL A 50 13.45 -5.89 -5.51
C VAL A 50 14.56 -6.35 -4.58
N CYS A 51 14.32 -6.32 -3.27
CA CYS A 51 15.29 -6.77 -2.26
C CYS A 51 15.60 -8.26 -2.34
N SER A 52 14.65 -9.10 -2.79
CA SER A 52 14.88 -10.52 -3.07
C SER A 52 15.65 -10.78 -4.37
N GLY A 53 15.83 -9.76 -5.21
CA GLY A 53 16.43 -9.88 -6.54
C GLY A 53 15.49 -10.47 -7.59
N SER A 54 14.18 -10.60 -7.30
CA SER A 54 13.18 -11.07 -8.25
C SER A 54 12.80 -10.01 -9.29
N LEU A 55 12.98 -8.73 -8.95
CA LEU A 55 12.86 -7.59 -9.85
C LEU A 55 14.11 -6.71 -9.77
N SER A 56 14.47 -6.05 -10.88
CA SER A 56 15.47 -4.98 -10.85
C SER A 56 14.91 -3.76 -10.11
N PHE A 57 15.80 -2.90 -9.61
CA PHE A 57 15.37 -1.65 -8.97
C PHE A 57 14.61 -0.76 -9.95
N GLU A 58 15.08 -0.69 -11.19
CA GLU A 58 14.50 0.10 -12.28
C GLU A 58 13.09 -0.37 -12.63
N ASP A 59 12.91 -1.70 -12.79
CA ASP A 59 11.59 -2.27 -13.07
C ASP A 59 10.64 -2.08 -11.89
N GLY A 60 11.12 -2.29 -10.66
CA GLY A 60 10.35 -2.06 -9.45
C GLY A 60 9.89 -0.61 -9.32
N LEU A 61 10.78 0.35 -9.55
CA LEU A 61 10.45 1.77 -9.53
C LEU A 61 9.46 2.12 -10.64
N GLY A 62 9.65 1.59 -11.85
CA GLY A 62 8.75 1.79 -12.98
C GLY A 62 7.33 1.31 -12.67
N LEU A 63 7.18 0.09 -12.14
CA LEU A 63 5.89 -0.47 -11.73
C LEU A 63 5.22 0.35 -10.62
N VAL A 64 5.99 0.80 -9.64
CA VAL A 64 5.47 1.65 -8.55
C VAL A 64 4.98 2.99 -9.10
N LEU A 65 5.70 3.62 -10.03
CA LEU A 65 5.28 4.88 -10.66
C LEU A 65 3.97 4.72 -11.41
N GLU A 66 3.83 3.67 -12.22
CA GLU A 66 2.59 3.40 -12.97
C GLU A 66 1.42 3.09 -12.04
N ARG A 67 1.65 2.28 -11.00
CA ARG A 67 0.65 2.02 -9.95
C ARG A 67 0.20 3.30 -9.27
N ALA A 68 1.14 4.18 -8.93
CA ALA A 68 0.84 5.41 -8.23
C ALA A 68 0.01 6.37 -9.08
N ARG A 69 0.34 6.49 -10.38
CA ARG A 69 -0.45 7.26 -11.36
C ARG A 69 -1.85 6.70 -11.52
N ALA A 70 -1.98 5.39 -11.76
CA ALA A 70 -3.27 4.73 -11.96
C ALA A 70 -4.19 4.89 -10.74
N MET A 71 -3.66 4.69 -9.53
CA MET A 71 -4.43 4.89 -8.29
C MET A 71 -4.82 6.35 -8.10
N ASN A 72 -3.91 7.29 -8.37
CA ASN A 72 -4.21 8.71 -8.23
C ASN A 72 -5.30 9.17 -9.21
N SER A 73 -5.27 8.68 -10.46
CA SER A 73 -6.32 8.92 -11.45
C SER A 73 -7.67 8.35 -11.00
N ALA A 74 -7.70 7.10 -10.53
CA ALA A 74 -8.93 6.48 -10.04
C ALA A 74 -9.57 7.24 -8.86
N CYS A 75 -8.76 7.76 -7.93
CA CYS A 75 -9.26 8.59 -6.83
C CYS A 75 -9.85 9.93 -7.28
N SER A 76 -9.48 10.42 -8.48
CA SER A 76 -10.02 11.68 -9.02
C SER A 76 -11.33 11.50 -9.79
N GLU A 77 -11.67 10.27 -10.18
CA GLU A 77 -12.88 9.96 -10.95
C GLU A 77 -14.11 9.72 -10.07
N SER A 78 -13.93 9.34 -8.80
CA SER A 78 -15.03 9.07 -7.87
C SER A 78 -14.68 9.41 -6.43
N ASP A 79 -15.61 10.08 -5.75
CA ASP A 79 -15.50 10.31 -4.31
C ASP A 79 -15.53 8.97 -3.59
N SER A 80 -14.40 8.62 -2.98
CA SER A 80 -14.24 7.39 -2.23
C SER A 80 -13.50 7.65 -0.93
N THR A 81 -13.69 6.78 0.05
CA THR A 81 -13.07 6.90 1.36
C THR A 81 -12.71 5.54 1.91
N MET A 82 -11.98 5.53 3.02
CA MET A 82 -11.56 4.31 3.67
C MET A 82 -11.72 4.47 5.18
N ALA A 83 -12.28 3.44 5.82
CA ALA A 83 -12.46 3.37 7.26
C ALA A 83 -11.71 2.17 7.85
N ALA A 84 -11.17 2.37 9.05
CA ALA A 84 -10.63 1.28 9.86
C ALA A 84 -11.67 0.90 10.93
N ILE A 85 -12.10 -0.37 10.94
CA ILE A 85 -12.94 -0.90 12.02
C ILE A 85 -12.03 -1.47 13.10
N LEU A 86 -12.24 -1.01 14.33
CA LEU A 86 -11.45 -1.37 15.50
C LEU A 86 -12.30 -2.17 16.49
N GLY A 87 -11.76 -3.30 16.97
CA GLY A 87 -12.33 -4.04 18.10
C GLY A 87 -13.60 -4.83 17.80
N LEU A 88 -14.02 -4.94 16.54
CA LEU A 88 -15.09 -5.83 16.12
C LEU A 88 -14.50 -7.16 15.63
N GLU A 89 -15.16 -8.28 15.96
CA GLU A 89 -14.74 -9.60 15.49
C GLU A 89 -14.82 -9.71 13.97
N ASP A 90 -13.84 -10.36 13.35
CA ASP A 90 -13.70 -10.50 11.90
C ASP A 90 -14.98 -11.05 11.24
N ASP A 91 -15.65 -12.01 11.87
CA ASP A 91 -16.86 -12.63 11.31
C ASP A 91 -18.07 -11.71 11.36
N LEU A 92 -18.16 -10.85 12.38
CA LEU A 92 -19.16 -9.78 12.42
C LEU A 92 -18.87 -8.73 11.34
N VAL A 93 -17.61 -8.31 11.18
CA VAL A 93 -17.22 -7.37 10.13
C VAL A 93 -17.60 -7.92 8.75
N LYS A 94 -17.24 -9.16 8.44
CA LYS A 94 -17.60 -9.82 7.17
C LYS A 94 -19.11 -9.88 6.98
N LYS A 95 -19.87 -10.23 8.02
CA LYS A 95 -21.34 -10.28 7.97
C LYS A 95 -21.94 -8.92 7.63
N TYR A 96 -21.50 -7.85 8.31
CA TYR A 96 -22.05 -6.51 8.11
C TYR A 96 -21.62 -5.90 6.79
N VAL A 97 -20.36 -6.05 6.37
CA VAL A 97 -19.91 -5.59 5.05
C VAL A 97 -20.68 -6.30 3.93
N LYS A 98 -20.94 -7.60 4.06
CA LYS A 98 -21.72 -8.34 3.07
C LYS A 98 -23.18 -7.87 2.95
N ILE A 99 -23.77 -7.38 4.04
CA ILE A 99 -25.10 -6.73 4.02
C ILE A 99 -25.02 -5.37 3.33
N LEU A 100 -23.94 -4.62 3.55
CA LEU A 100 -23.69 -3.29 2.98
C LEU A 100 -23.17 -3.33 1.53
N MET A 101 -22.79 -4.49 0.98
CA MET A 101 -22.30 -4.65 -0.41
C MET A 101 -23.29 -4.21 -1.50
N ILE A 102 -24.53 -3.87 -1.14
CA ILE A 102 -25.49 -3.18 -2.04
C ILE A 102 -24.98 -1.76 -2.40
N LEU A 103 -24.00 -1.22 -1.65
CA LEU A 103 -23.48 0.16 -1.75
C LEU A 103 -22.00 0.29 -2.18
N ILE A 104 -21.39 -0.71 -2.87
CA ILE A 104 -19.96 -0.68 -3.30
C ILE A 104 -19.00 -0.67 -2.09
N LEU A 105 -19.34 -1.35 -1.00
CA LEU A 105 -18.48 -1.48 0.17
C LEU A 105 -17.65 -2.78 0.11
N GLN A 106 -16.32 -2.75 0.23
CA GLN A 106 -15.43 -3.93 0.15
C GLN A 106 -14.34 -3.94 1.24
N ILE A 107 -14.12 -5.12 1.86
CA ILE A 107 -12.98 -5.35 2.77
C ILE A 107 -11.70 -5.48 1.92
N LEU A 108 -10.67 -4.68 2.23
CA LEU A 108 -9.45 -4.62 1.44
C LEU A 108 -8.24 -5.26 2.15
N ILE A 109 -8.09 -5.04 3.46
CA ILE A 109 -6.92 -5.46 4.24
C ILE A 109 -7.34 -5.95 5.62
N VAL A 110 -6.85 -7.14 5.99
CA VAL A 110 -6.91 -7.69 7.36
C VAL A 110 -5.47 -7.74 7.90
N ARG A 111 -5.19 -7.01 8.99
CA ARG A 111 -3.82 -6.89 9.54
C ARG A 111 -3.57 -7.73 10.80
N SER A 112 -4.59 -7.88 11.64
CA SER A 112 -4.66 -8.84 12.75
C SER A 112 -6.14 -9.01 13.14
N SER A 113 -6.46 -9.95 14.04
CA SER A 113 -7.83 -10.27 14.51
C SER A 113 -8.61 -9.11 15.16
N SER A 114 -8.14 -7.86 15.04
CA SER A 114 -8.75 -6.67 15.63
C SER A 114 -8.80 -5.46 14.68
N TYR A 115 -8.29 -5.58 13.44
CA TYR A 115 -8.18 -4.47 12.49
C TYR A 115 -8.52 -4.89 11.06
N ILE A 116 -9.60 -4.31 10.54
CA ILE A 116 -10.04 -4.49 9.15
C ILE A 116 -10.22 -3.13 8.48
N TRP A 117 -9.66 -2.96 7.29
CA TRP A 117 -9.85 -1.78 6.45
C TRP A 117 -10.94 -2.04 5.42
N ILE A 118 -11.87 -1.11 5.30
CA ILE A 118 -13.03 -1.18 4.41
C ILE A 118 -13.09 0.09 3.56
N PHE A 119 -13.37 -0.10 2.27
CA PHE A 119 -13.67 0.93 1.28
C PHE A 119 -15.18 0.97 1.07
#